data_AF-A0A832VRW9-F1
#
_entry.id   AF-A0A832VRW9-F1
#
_cell.length_a   1.000
_cell.length_b   1.000
_cell.length_c   1.000
_cell.angle_alpha   90.00
_cell.angle_beta   90.00
_cell.angle_gamma   90.00
#
_symmetry.space_group_name_H-M   'P 1'
#
loop_
_entity.id
_entity.type
_entity.pdbx_description
1 polymer ?
#
loop_
_entity_poly.entity_id
_entity_poly.type
_entity_poly.pdbx_seq_one_letter_code
_entity_poly.pdbx_strand_id
1 'polypeptide(L)'
;MEQTTITKMSVTSIPWFSDFLGVAYRYFDLRMNVVPLFSDRKMATSTWTEYVHWWNDHDIKLRFVETDEQYWFILASETRRP
;
A
#
# COMPACT_ATOMS: atom_id res chain seq x y z
N MET A 1 -21.04 21.69 -35.94
CA MET A 1 -20.81 21.80 -34.49
C MET A 1 -20.57 20.38 -33.98
N GLU A 2 -19.31 19.97 -33.90
CA GLU A 2 -18.93 18.65 -33.35
C GLU A 2 -19.14 18.65 -31.84
N GLN A 3 -19.86 17.66 -31.34
CA GLN A 3 -20.01 17.42 -29.91
C GLN A 3 -18.86 16.52 -29.44
N THR A 4 -17.93 17.09 -28.69
CA THR A 4 -16.84 16.35 -28.05
C THR A 4 -17.39 15.58 -26.85
N THR A 5 -17.60 14.28 -27.01
CA THR A 5 -17.94 13.36 -25.91
C THR A 5 -16.73 13.22 -24.99
N ILE A 6 -16.81 13.78 -23.78
CA ILE A 6 -15.80 13.58 -22.74
C ILE A 6 -16.02 12.19 -22.13
N THR A 7 -15.15 11.24 -22.47
CA THR A 7 -15.09 9.93 -21.82
C THR A 7 -14.81 10.12 -20.33
N LYS A 8 -15.80 9.85 -19.48
CA LYS A 8 -15.64 9.80 -18.03
C LYS A 8 -14.69 8.67 -17.68
N MET A 9 -13.42 8.99 -17.42
CA MET A 9 -12.47 8.02 -16.89
C MET A 9 -13.00 7.52 -15.55
N SER A 10 -13.33 6.23 -15.45
CA SER A 10 -13.69 5.60 -14.19
C SER A 10 -12.42 5.51 -13.34
N VAL A 11 -12.23 6.47 -12.45
CA VAL A 11 -11.17 6.39 -11.44
C VAL A 11 -11.50 5.20 -10.55
N THR A 12 -10.77 4.10 -10.71
CA THR A 12 -10.86 2.96 -9.81
C THR A 12 -10.34 3.44 -8.46
N SER A 13 -11.24 3.56 -7.48
CA SER A 13 -10.87 3.95 -6.12
C SER A 13 -9.90 2.92 -5.57
N ILE A 14 -8.66 3.33 -5.30
CA ILE A 14 -7.69 2.48 -4.62
C ILE A 14 -8.23 2.23 -3.20
N PRO A 15 -8.37 0.97 -2.76
CA PRO A 15 -8.79 0.67 -1.40
C PRO A 15 -7.65 1.02 -0.45
N TRP A 16 -7.83 2.08 0.33
CA TRP A 16 -6.91 2.49 1.39
C TRP A 16 -7.28 1.78 2.68
N PHE A 17 -6.28 1.34 3.44
CA PHE A 17 -6.45 0.75 4.76
C PHE A 17 -5.96 1.74 5.82
N SER A 18 -6.83 2.08 6.77
CA SER A 18 -6.55 3.02 7.87
C SER A 18 -6.26 2.36 9.21
N ASP A 19 -6.49 1.05 9.33
CA ASP A 19 -6.61 0.35 10.63
C ASP A 19 -5.27 -0.15 11.18
N PHE A 20 -4.20 0.53 10.77
CA PHE A 20 -2.84 0.16 11.07
C PHE A 20 -2.38 0.77 12.39
N LEU A 21 -1.78 -0.02 13.28
CA LEU A 21 -1.39 0.46 14.61
C LEU A 21 -0.02 1.16 14.64
N GLY A 22 0.86 0.89 13.66
CA GLY A 22 2.19 1.52 13.60
C GLY A 22 3.27 0.60 13.02
N VAL A 23 4.37 1.20 12.55
CA VAL A 23 5.48 0.48 11.91
C VAL A 23 6.56 0.20 12.95
N ALA A 24 6.90 -1.08 13.15
CA ALA A 24 8.08 -1.46 13.92
C ALA A 24 9.30 -1.61 12.99
N TYR A 25 10.44 -1.08 13.42
CA TYR A 25 11.73 -1.22 12.73
C TYR A 25 12.78 -1.83 13.68
N ARG A 26 13.66 -2.68 13.14
CA ARG A 26 14.81 -3.25 13.87
C ARG A 26 16.11 -2.67 13.33
N TYR A 27 16.74 -1.79 14.11
CA TYR A 27 17.82 -0.92 13.65
C TYR A 27 19.17 -1.63 13.39
N PHE A 28 19.35 -2.85 13.87
CA PHE A 28 20.65 -3.55 13.85
C PHE A 28 20.77 -4.62 12.76
N ASP A 29 19.78 -4.75 11.88
CA ASP A 29 19.83 -5.72 10.78
C ASP A 29 20.41 -5.09 9.51
N LEU A 30 21.18 -5.87 8.74
CA LEU A 30 21.71 -5.47 7.42
C LEU A 30 20.62 -5.11 6.40
N ARG A 31 19.38 -5.50 6.66
CA ARG A 31 18.19 -5.19 5.85
C ARG A 31 17.13 -4.63 6.78
N MET A 32 16.56 -3.50 6.41
CA MET A 32 15.46 -2.89 7.16
C MET A 32 14.25 -3.84 7.15
N ASN A 33 13.89 -4.33 8.32
CA ASN A 33 12.68 -5.12 8.53
C ASN A 33 11.53 -4.18 8.92
N VAL A 34 10.45 -4.21 8.13
CA VAL A 34 9.23 -3.43 8.34
C VAL A 34 8.11 -4.42 8.57
N VAL A 35 7.50 -4.36 9.75
CA VAL A 35 6.44 -5.29 10.14
C VAL A 35 5.13 -4.53 10.25
N PRO A 36 4.19 -4.75 9.32
CA PRO A 36 2.87 -4.19 9.46
C PRO A 36 2.11 -4.81 10.67
N LEU A 37 1.78 -3.99 11.68
CA LEU A 37 0.91 -4.33 12.80
C LEU A 37 -0.57 -4.07 12.52
N PHE A 38 -1.37 -5.14 12.56
CA PHE A 38 -2.82 -5.10 12.44
C PHE A 38 -3.45 -5.38 13.82
N SER A 39 -4.61 -4.79 14.09
CA SER A 39 -5.39 -5.03 15.31
C SER A 39 -6.05 -6.42 15.36
N ASP A 40 -6.32 -7.01 14.19
CA ASP A 40 -6.90 -8.34 14.03
C ASP A 40 -6.06 -9.20 13.09
N ARG A 41 -5.82 -10.45 13.50
CA ARG A 41 -5.16 -11.48 12.68
C ARG A 41 -5.91 -11.75 11.38
N LYS A 42 -7.24 -11.71 11.38
CA LYS A 42 -8.04 -11.93 10.17
C LYS A 42 -7.72 -10.88 9.11
N MET A 43 -7.66 -9.61 9.52
CA MET A 43 -7.28 -8.49 8.65
C MET A 43 -5.86 -8.64 8.11
N ALA A 44 -4.89 -8.98 8.97
CA ALA A 44 -3.52 -9.24 8.52
C ALA A 44 -3.46 -10.35 7.45
N THR A 45 -4.21 -11.44 7.68
CA THR A 45 -4.23 -12.61 6.81
C THR A 45 -4.89 -12.29 5.46
N SER A 46 -6.01 -11.55 5.46
CA SER A 46 -6.68 -11.14 4.23
C SER A 46 -5.81 -10.17 3.43
N THR A 47 -5.19 -9.16 4.06
CA THR A 47 -4.31 -8.21 3.35
C THR A 47 -3.11 -8.92 2.71
N TRP A 48 -2.49 -9.85 3.44
CA TRP A 48 -1.39 -10.66 2.89
C TRP A 48 -1.85 -11.50 1.69
N THR A 49 -2.94 -12.23 1.84
CA THR A 49 -3.43 -13.18 0.84
C THR A 49 -4.04 -12.47 -0.38
N GLU A 50 -4.67 -11.32 -0.23
CA GLU A 50 -5.32 -10.64 -1.35
C GLU A 50 -4.34 -9.78 -2.16
N TYR A 51 -3.36 -9.17 -1.50
CA TYR A 51 -2.51 -8.15 -2.13
C TYR A 51 -1.03 -8.52 -2.10
N VAL A 52 -0.45 -8.69 -0.92
CA VAL A 52 1.02 -8.61 -0.76
C VAL A 52 1.74 -9.88 -1.22
N HIS A 53 1.20 -11.06 -0.99
CA HIS A 53 1.96 -12.31 -1.21
C HIS A 53 2.25 -12.62 -2.68
N TRP A 54 1.60 -11.93 -3.61
CA TRP A 54 1.85 -12.04 -5.06
C TRP A 54 2.90 -11.06 -5.57
N TRP A 55 3.37 -10.13 -4.72
CA TRP A 55 4.33 -9.11 -5.12
C TRP A 55 5.74 -9.71 -5.20
N ASN A 56 6.49 -9.30 -6.21
CA ASN A 56 7.89 -9.67 -6.32
C ASN A 56 8.69 -8.76 -5.40
N ASP A 57 9.56 -9.33 -4.57
CA ASP A 57 10.40 -8.61 -3.61
C ASP A 57 11.14 -7.41 -4.24
N HIS A 58 11.59 -7.53 -5.48
CA HIS A 58 12.30 -6.46 -6.20
C HIS A 58 11.41 -5.28 -6.61
N ASP A 59 10.10 -5.47 -6.66
CA ASP A 59 9.12 -4.47 -7.08
C ASP A 59 8.41 -3.79 -5.90
N ILE A 60 8.62 -4.31 -4.67
CA ILE A 60 8.06 -3.74 -3.44
C ILE A 60 8.77 -2.44 -3.11
N LYS A 61 7.99 -1.36 -3.01
CA LYS A 61 8.43 -0.02 -2.63
C LYS A 61 7.76 0.38 -1.33
N LEU A 62 8.55 0.99 -0.47
CA LEU A 62 8.11 1.54 0.80
C LEU A 62 8.39 3.03 0.89
N ARG A 63 7.40 3.82 1.34
CA ARG A 63 7.57 5.24 1.64
C ARG A 63 6.90 5.62 2.95
N PHE A 64 7.59 6.46 3.70
CA PHE A 64 7.03 7.22 4.82
C PHE A 64 6.79 8.62 4.30
N VAL A 65 5.56 9.10 4.45
CA VAL A 65 5.19 10.46 4.02
C VAL A 65 4.64 11.18 5.23
N GLU A 66 5.30 12.25 5.60
CA GLU A 66 4.84 13.18 6.63
C GLU A 66 4.23 14.39 5.92
N THR A 67 3.01 14.71 6.31
CA THR A 67 2.30 15.95 5.97
C THR A 67 1.93 16.65 7.27
N ASP A 68 1.65 17.95 7.23
CA ASP A 68 1.50 18.81 8.42
C ASP A 68 0.64 18.21 9.56
N GLU A 69 -0.38 17.42 9.25
CA GLU A 69 -1.28 16.81 10.24
C GLU A 69 -1.27 15.28 10.24
N GLN A 70 -0.57 14.63 9.30
CA GLN A 70 -0.73 13.20 9.05
C GLN A 70 0.57 12.51 8.66
N TYR A 71 0.76 11.32 9.22
CA TYR A 71 1.82 10.40 8.87
C TYR A 71 1.24 9.24 8.07
N TRP A 72 1.73 9.07 6.86
CA TRP A 72 1.34 7.99 5.96
C TRP A 72 2.44 6.95 5.85
N PHE A 73 2.01 5.70 5.84
CA PHE A 73 2.82 4.56 5.46
C PHE A 73 2.28 4.03 4.13
N ILE A 74 3.12 4.08 3.09
CA ILE A 74 2.75 3.62 1.75
C ILE A 74 3.60 2.39 1.43
N LEU A 75 2.93 1.25 1.35
CA LEU A 75 3.49 0.01 0.84
C LEU A 75 2.82 -0.29 -0.50
N ALA A 76 3.61 -0.40 -1.56
CA ALA A 76 3.12 -0.67 -2.90
C ALA A 76 4.07 -1.59 -3.64
N SER A 77 3.54 -2.36 -4.60
CA SER A 77 4.35 -3.03 -5.61
C SER A 77 3.98 -2.50 -6.98
N GLU A 78 4.97 -2.31 -7.85
CA GLU A 78 4.70 -2.06 -9.27
C GLU A 78 4.08 -3.31 -9.88
N THR A 79 2.76 -3.40 -9.79
CA THR A 79 2.02 -4.51 -10.37
C THR A 79 1.95 -4.29 -11.88
N ARG A 80 2.74 -5.05 -12.64
CA ARG A 80 2.55 -5.21 -14.09
C ARG A 80 1.35 -6.13 -14.33
N ARG A 81 0.15 -5.75 -13.91
CA ARG A 81 -1.05 -6.35 -14.49
C ARG A 81 -1.18 -5.74 -15.90
N PRO A 82 -1.23 -6.56 -16.97
CA PRO A 82 -1.56 -6.07 -18.31
C PRO A 82 -2.87 -5.30 -18.33
#